data_AF-A0A371AZ34-F1
#
_entry.id   AF-A0A371AZ34-F1
#
_cell.length_a   1.000
_cell.length_b   1.000
_cell.length_c   1.000
_cell.angle_alpha   90.00
_cell.angle_beta   90.00
_cell.angle_gamma   90.00
#
_symmetry.space_group_name_H-M   'P 1'
#
loop_
_entity.id
_entity.type
_entity.pdbx_description
1 polymer ?
#
loop_
_entity_poly.entity_id
_entity_poly.type
_entity_poly.pdbx_seq_one_letter_code
_entity_poly.pdbx_strand_id
1 'polypeptide(L)'
;MVLDWSATASWIALAVAILAPVLTAFLNNKHQLKLKKIELFHNEASAYFFKKRDVYCGYIEHASCLFIDHSTLEKMAIYSKMYHELFLYCDKEIWEDIELLNNHFNNNVFDSNAKELFLKITKYLADELKTTMPKPI
;
A
#
# COMPACT_ATOMS: atom_id res chain seq x y z
N MET A 1 -62.94 -37.64 -7.28
CA MET A 1 -61.92 -36.92 -6.49
C MET A 1 -60.95 -36.31 -7.47
N VAL A 2 -61.24 -35.09 -7.91
CA VAL A 2 -60.25 -34.33 -8.68
C VAL A 2 -59.24 -33.90 -7.64
N LEU A 3 -58.00 -34.41 -7.72
CA LEU A 3 -56.92 -33.87 -6.91
C LEU A 3 -56.92 -32.36 -7.19
N ASP A 4 -57.09 -31.51 -6.17
CA ASP A 4 -57.06 -30.06 -6.34
C ASP A 4 -55.63 -29.64 -6.69
N TRP A 5 -55.29 -29.85 -7.96
CA TRP A 5 -54.03 -29.52 -8.57
C TRP A 5 -53.76 -28.02 -8.38
N SER A 6 -54.82 -27.21 -8.46
CA SER A 6 -54.79 -25.79 -8.15
C SER A 6 -54.36 -25.51 -6.70
N ALA A 7 -54.91 -26.22 -5.71
CA ALA A 7 -54.53 -26.04 -4.31
C ALA A 7 -53.08 -26.48 -4.06
N THR A 8 -52.68 -27.62 -4.63
CA THR A 8 -51.31 -28.16 -4.49
C THR A 8 -50.28 -27.24 -5.14
N ALA A 9 -50.57 -26.74 -6.34
CA ALA A 9 -49.73 -25.77 -7.04
C ALA A 9 -49.62 -24.44 -6.30
N SER A 10 -50.71 -23.97 -5.66
CA SER A 10 -50.71 -22.73 -4.88
C SER A 10 -49.82 -22.82 -3.64
N TRP A 11 -49.85 -23.96 -2.93
CA TRP A 11 -48.95 -24.20 -1.79
C TRP A 11 -47.48 -24.28 -2.19
N ILE A 12 -47.19 -24.91 -3.34
CA ILE A 12 -45.82 -24.96 -3.88
C ILE A 12 -45.35 -23.56 -4.29
N ALA A 13 -46.20 -22.78 -4.98
CA ALA A 13 -45.88 -21.42 -5.37
C ALA A 13 -45.60 -20.53 -4.14
N LEU A 14 -46.38 -20.69 -3.08
CA LEU A 14 -46.17 -19.98 -1.81
C LEU A 14 -44.84 -20.39 -1.15
N ALA A 15 -44.52 -21.68 -1.13
CA ALA A 15 -43.25 -22.18 -0.59
C ALA A 15 -42.06 -21.62 -1.39
N VAL A 16 -42.12 -21.63 -2.72
CA VAL A 16 -41.06 -21.09 -3.59
C VAL A 16 -40.95 -19.56 -3.44
N ALA A 17 -42.06 -18.84 -3.30
CA ALA A 17 -42.07 -17.39 -3.09
C ALA A 17 -41.40 -16.96 -1.78
N ILE A 18 -41.36 -17.83 -0.77
CA ILE A 18 -40.66 -17.58 0.50
C ILE A 18 -39.21 -18.07 0.43
N LEU A 19 -38.98 -19.25 -0.14
CA LEU A 19 -37.64 -19.85 -0.20
C LEU A 19 -36.72 -19.13 -1.17
N ALA A 20 -37.21 -18.67 -2.32
CA ALA A 20 -36.39 -18.01 -3.33
C ALA A 20 -35.76 -16.68 -2.82
N PRO A 21 -36.49 -15.75 -2.17
CA PRO A 21 -35.88 -14.57 -1.56
C PRO A 21 -34.88 -14.91 -0.46
N VAL A 22 -35.14 -15.94 0.36
CA VAL A 22 -34.26 -16.35 1.46
C VAL A 22 -32.95 -16.94 0.94
N LEU A 23 -33.02 -17.84 -0.05
CA LEU A 23 -31.83 -18.43 -0.67
C LEU A 23 -31.01 -17.37 -1.41
N THR A 24 -31.70 -16.48 -2.14
CA THR A 24 -31.07 -15.36 -2.84
C THR A 24 -30.40 -14.41 -1.86
N ALA A 25 -31.07 -14.05 -0.76
CA ALA A 25 -30.51 -13.21 0.29
C ALA A 25 -29.26 -13.86 0.92
N PHE A 26 -29.30 -15.15 1.22
CA PHE A 26 -28.16 -15.88 1.79
C PHE A 26 -26.95 -15.90 0.86
N LEU A 27 -27.17 -16.24 -0.42
CA LEU A 27 -26.12 -16.25 -1.45
C LEU A 27 -25.53 -14.85 -1.66
N ASN A 28 -26.40 -13.83 -1.73
CA ASN A 28 -25.99 -12.44 -1.93
C ASN A 28 -25.17 -11.95 -0.72
N ASN A 29 -25.58 -12.25 0.51
CA ASN A 29 -24.85 -11.85 1.71
C ASN A 29 -23.45 -12.49 1.78
N LYS A 30 -23.34 -13.78 1.45
CA LYS A 30 -22.05 -14.47 1.40
C LYS A 30 -21.12 -13.91 0.32
N HIS A 31 -21.68 -13.59 -0.85
CA HIS A 31 -20.91 -13.00 -1.94
C HIS A 31 -20.45 -11.57 -1.61
N GLN A 32 -21.34 -10.74 -1.05
CA GLN A 32 -21.03 -9.38 -0.60
C GLN A 32 -19.96 -9.38 0.51
N LEU A 33 -20.02 -10.31 1.46
CA LEU A 33 -18.98 -10.47 2.48
C LEU A 33 -17.62 -10.83 1.88
N LYS A 34 -17.60 -11.72 0.88
CA LYS A 34 -16.36 -12.09 0.17
C LYS A 34 -15.79 -10.91 -0.61
N LEU A 35 -16.62 -10.19 -1.36
CA LEU A 35 -16.24 -9.01 -2.12
C LEU A 35 -15.70 -7.91 -1.20
N LYS A 36 -16.41 -7.61 -0.10
CA LYS A 36 -15.97 -6.61 0.89
C LYS A 36 -14.65 -6.98 1.54
N LYS A 37 -14.41 -8.27 1.81
CA LYS A 37 -13.12 -8.74 2.34
C LYS A 37 -11.98 -8.57 1.33
N ILE A 38 -12.23 -8.87 0.06
CA ILE A 38 -11.27 -8.67 -1.03
C ILE A 38 -10.98 -7.17 -1.19
N GLU A 39 -12.02 -6.33 -1.19
CA GLU A 39 -11.90 -4.88 -1.30
C GLU A 39 -11.12 -4.28 -0.12
N LEU A 40 -11.39 -4.70 1.12
CA LEU A 40 -10.63 -4.28 2.30
C LEU A 40 -9.16 -4.65 2.20
N PHE A 41 -8.85 -5.90 1.80
CA PHE A 41 -7.48 -6.34 1.63
C PHE A 41 -6.75 -5.55 0.53
N HIS A 42 -7.42 -5.30 -0.61
CA HIS A 42 -6.87 -4.45 -1.65
C HIS A 42 -6.66 -3.01 -1.18
N ASN A 43 -7.57 -2.47 -0.37
CA ASN A 43 -7.46 -1.13 0.17
C ASN A 43 -6.30 -1.03 1.17
N GLU A 44 -6.15 -1.99 2.08
CA GLU A 44 -5.03 -2.06 3.02
C GLU A 44 -3.68 -2.22 2.31
N ALA A 45 -3.59 -3.14 1.33
CA ALA A 45 -2.38 -3.34 0.54
C ALA A 45 -2.03 -2.09 -0.29
N SER A 46 -3.03 -1.43 -0.87
CA SER A 46 -2.84 -0.17 -1.61
C SER A 46 -2.43 0.95 -0.66
N ALA A 47 -3.04 1.07 0.52
CA ALA A 47 -2.70 2.08 1.52
C ALA A 47 -1.26 1.92 2.00
N TYR A 48 -0.83 0.68 2.29
CA TYR A 48 0.56 0.38 2.63
C TYR A 48 1.51 0.78 1.50
N PHE A 49 1.21 0.37 0.26
CA PHE A 49 2.00 0.73 -0.92
C PHE A 49 2.11 2.25 -1.10
N PHE A 50 1.00 2.97 -0.98
CA PHE A 50 1.00 4.44 -1.10
C PHE A 50 1.82 5.09 0.00
N LYS A 51 1.73 4.60 1.25
CA LYS A 51 2.57 5.12 2.35
C LYS A 51 4.05 4.84 2.14
N LYS A 52 4.41 3.63 1.71
CA LYS A 52 5.78 3.27 1.34
C LYS A 52 6.32 4.20 0.25
N ARG A 53 5.55 4.38 -0.84
CA ARG A 53 5.89 5.30 -1.93
C ARG A 53 6.08 6.73 -1.44
N ASP A 54 5.16 7.24 -0.63
CA ASP A 54 5.22 8.61 -0.13
C ASP A 54 6.49 8.84 0.72
N VAL A 55 6.84 7.89 1.60
CA VAL A 55 8.08 7.96 2.40
C VAL A 55 9.31 7.92 1.51
N TYR A 56 9.35 7.03 0.51
CA TYR A 56 10.51 6.91 -0.38
C TYR A 56 10.71 8.16 -1.23
N CYS A 57 9.63 8.66 -1.83
CA CYS A 57 9.66 9.89 -2.61
C CYS A 57 10.04 11.09 -1.73
N GLY A 58 9.48 11.20 -0.52
CA GLY A 58 9.79 12.27 0.43
C GLY A 58 11.26 12.24 0.87
N TYR A 59 11.81 11.06 1.15
CA TYR A 59 13.24 10.91 1.45
C TYR A 59 14.10 11.38 0.28
N ILE A 60 13.83 10.91 -0.95
CA ILE A 60 14.60 11.27 -2.15
C ILE A 60 14.54 12.79 -2.39
N GLU A 61 13.35 13.37 -2.32
CA GLU A 61 13.16 14.81 -2.51
C GLU A 61 13.98 15.61 -1.50
N HIS A 62 13.82 15.35 -0.21
CA HIS A 62 14.47 16.15 0.83
C HIS A 62 15.98 15.90 0.93
N ALA A 63 16.44 14.66 0.71
CA ALA A 63 17.86 14.36 0.60
C ALA A 63 18.50 15.08 -0.60
N SER A 64 17.81 15.14 -1.75
CA SER A 64 18.31 15.85 -2.94
C SER A 64 18.50 17.35 -2.69
N CYS A 65 17.61 17.97 -1.89
CA CYS A 65 17.73 19.38 -1.53
C CYS A 65 19.00 19.69 -0.73
N LEU A 66 19.48 18.75 0.08
CA LEU A 66 20.70 18.95 0.88
C LEU A 66 21.96 19.04 0.02
N PHE A 67 21.97 18.48 -1.19
CA PHE A 67 23.10 18.57 -2.12
C PHE A 67 23.20 19.91 -2.87
N ILE A 68 22.13 20.70 -2.90
CA ILE A 68 22.01 21.88 -3.78
C ILE A 68 22.17 23.20 -3.02
N ASP A 69 21.62 23.27 -1.80
CA ASP A 69 21.52 24.52 -1.05
C ASP A 69 22.21 24.42 0.31
N HIS A 70 22.60 25.57 0.89
CA HIS A 70 22.97 25.61 2.29
C HIS A 70 21.80 25.10 3.12
N SER A 71 22.02 23.97 3.78
CA SER A 71 21.01 23.27 4.56
C SER A 71 20.51 24.15 5.70
N THR A 72 19.28 24.65 5.58
CA THR A 72 18.60 25.34 6.68
C THR A 72 18.19 24.34 7.75
N LEU A 73 18.04 24.81 8.99
CA LEU A 73 17.57 23.97 10.11
C LEU A 73 16.24 23.28 9.78
N GLU A 74 15.34 23.98 9.09
CA GLU A 74 14.06 23.45 8.64
C GLU A 74 14.23 22.28 7.64
N LYS A 75 15.07 22.45 6.63
CA LYS A 75 15.35 21.40 5.63
C LYS A 75 15.96 20.16 6.29
N MET A 76 16.87 20.35 7.24
CA MET A 76 17.46 19.26 8.02
C MET A 76 16.45 18.55 8.92
N ALA A 77 15.53 19.29 9.54
CA ALA A 77 14.47 18.69 10.36
C ALA A 77 13.53 17.82 9.52
N ILE A 78 13.12 18.30 8.33
CA ILE A 78 12.27 17.54 7.42
C ILE A 78 13.01 16.30 6.89
N TYR A 79 14.27 16.46 6.46
CA TYR A 79 15.09 15.33 6.05
C TYR A 79 15.24 14.28 7.16
N SER A 80 15.55 14.71 8.38
CA SER A 80 15.70 13.82 9.53
C SER A 80 14.44 12.99 9.77
N LYS A 81 13.25 13.62 9.71
CA LYS A 81 11.98 12.89 9.80
C LYS A 81 11.89 11.79 8.72
N MET A 82 12.14 12.14 7.46
CA MET A 82 12.06 11.19 6.35
C MET A 82 13.09 10.06 6.46
N TYR A 83 14.31 10.37 6.91
CA TYR A 83 15.37 9.39 7.15
C TYR A 83 14.91 8.33 8.18
N HIS A 84 14.29 8.74 9.29
CA HIS A 84 13.80 7.78 10.29
C HIS A 84 12.58 6.99 9.79
N GLU A 85 11.67 7.62 9.04
CA GLU A 85 10.50 6.95 8.47
C GLU A 85 10.88 5.91 7.40
N LEU A 86 12.00 6.10 6.70
CA LEU A 86 12.48 5.20 5.66
C LEU A 86 12.67 3.75 6.16
N PHE A 87 13.22 3.59 7.37
CA PHE A 87 13.48 2.29 8.00
C PHE A 87 12.22 1.49 8.34
N LEU A 88 11.04 2.14 8.38
CA LEU A 88 9.78 1.44 8.59
C LEU A 88 9.36 0.59 7.39
N TYR A 89 9.86 0.93 6.20
CA TYR A 89 9.39 0.36 4.94
C TYR A 89 10.48 -0.28 4.08
N CYS A 90 11.75 0.08 4.26
CA CYS A 90 12.84 -0.47 3.45
C CYS A 90 13.48 -1.71 4.04
N ASP A 91 13.90 -2.60 3.15
CA ASP A 91 14.60 -3.82 3.47
C ASP A 91 15.95 -3.52 4.15
N LYS A 92 16.37 -4.44 5.02
CA LYS A 92 17.60 -4.28 5.83
C LYS A 92 18.89 -4.22 5.02
N GLU A 93 18.86 -4.71 3.79
CA GLU A 93 20.02 -4.77 2.89
C GLU A 93 20.59 -3.40 2.55
N ILE A 94 19.75 -2.35 2.51
CA ILE A 94 20.16 -0.99 2.16
C ILE A 94 20.41 -0.10 3.38
N TRP A 95 20.19 -0.58 4.61
CA TRP A 95 20.28 0.23 5.83
C TRP A 95 21.67 0.83 6.03
N GLU A 96 22.73 0.04 5.83
CA GLU A 96 24.12 0.52 5.96
C GLU A 96 24.41 1.65 4.96
N ASP A 97 23.96 1.53 3.71
CA ASP A 97 24.16 2.58 2.70
C ASP A 97 23.42 3.87 3.09
N ILE A 98 22.20 3.77 3.61
CA ILE A 98 21.41 4.91 4.07
C ILE A 98 22.09 5.60 5.27
N GLU A 99 22.60 4.83 6.23
CA GLU A 99 23.33 5.35 7.40
C GLU A 99 24.64 6.02 6.99
N LEU A 100 25.39 5.41 6.06
CA LEU A 100 26.59 6.00 5.48
C LEU A 100 26.27 7.34 4.80
N LEU A 101 25.18 7.43 4.05
CA LEU A 101 24.77 8.70 3.42
C LEU A 101 24.37 9.75 4.47
N ASN A 102 23.66 9.36 5.52
CA ASN A 102 23.31 10.26 6.62
C ASN A 102 24.58 10.78 7.33
N ASN A 103 25.61 9.94 7.49
CA ASN A 103 26.90 10.37 8.02
C ASN A 103 27.61 11.37 7.09
N HIS A 104 27.51 11.21 5.77
CA HIS A 104 28.00 12.22 4.82
C HIS A 104 27.31 13.57 5.05
N PHE A 105 25.98 13.60 5.19
CA PHE A 105 25.23 14.83 5.44
C PHE A 105 25.56 15.48 6.79
N ASN A 106 25.63 14.69 7.87
CA ASN A 106 25.98 15.21 9.21
C ASN A 106 27.38 15.83 9.26
N ASN A 107 28.30 15.32 8.44
CA ASN A 107 29.66 15.85 8.32
C ASN A 107 29.80 16.94 7.24
N ASN A 108 28.69 17.38 6.62
CA ASN A 108 28.66 18.33 5.51
C ASN A 108 29.54 17.91 4.31
N VAL A 109 29.61 16.60 4.04
CA VAL A 109 30.36 16.02 2.92
C VAL A 109 29.41 15.73 1.75
N PHE A 110 29.54 16.51 0.68
CA PHE A 110 28.68 16.43 -0.53
C PHE A 110 29.49 16.09 -1.80
N ASP A 111 30.49 15.22 -1.64
CA ASP A 111 31.41 14.81 -2.70
C ASP A 111 30.77 13.83 -3.70
N SER A 112 31.57 13.36 -4.66
CA SER A 112 31.11 12.37 -5.65
C SER A 112 30.66 11.06 -4.99
N ASN A 113 31.33 10.64 -3.90
CA ASN A 113 30.97 9.41 -3.18
C ASN A 113 29.58 9.52 -2.56
N ALA A 114 29.26 10.64 -1.90
CA ALA A 114 27.93 10.89 -1.35
C ALA A 114 26.85 10.88 -2.46
N LYS A 115 27.15 11.46 -3.63
CA LYS A 115 26.22 11.46 -4.78
C LYS A 115 26.02 10.07 -5.38
N GLU A 116 27.08 9.28 -5.49
CA GLU A 116 27.02 7.89 -5.96
C GLU A 116 26.23 7.01 -5.00
N LEU A 117 26.44 7.18 -3.70
CA LEU A 117 25.70 6.48 -2.66
C LEU A 117 24.21 6.85 -2.68
N PHE A 118 23.90 8.14 -2.82
CA PHE A 118 22.52 8.60 -2.97
C PHE A 118 21.84 8.02 -4.23
N LEU A 119 22.57 7.96 -5.35
CA LEU A 119 22.07 7.34 -6.58
C LEU A 119 21.84 5.82 -6.40
N LYS A 120 22.73 5.12 -5.70
CA LYS A 120 22.58 3.69 -5.36
C LYS A 120 21.30 3.45 -4.57
N ILE A 121 21.10 4.22 -3.49
CA ILE A 121 19.89 4.15 -2.65
C ILE A 121 18.64 4.46 -3.47
N THR A 122 18.66 5.53 -4.27
CA THR A 122 17.51 5.92 -5.11
C THR A 122 17.11 4.81 -6.08
N LYS A 123 18.09 4.16 -6.73
CA LYS A 123 17.83 3.03 -7.63
C LYS A 123 17.25 1.83 -6.90
N TYR A 124 17.75 1.52 -5.71
CA TYR A 124 17.24 0.44 -4.86
C TYR A 124 15.77 0.68 -4.49
N LEU A 125 15.47 1.85 -3.91
CA LEU A 125 14.11 2.22 -3.51
C LEU A 125 13.14 2.21 -4.70
N ALA A 126 13.59 2.66 -5.87
CA ALA A 126 12.79 2.64 -7.09
C ALA A 126 12.50 1.21 -7.60
N ASP A 127 13.46 0.29 -7.46
CA ASP A 127 13.26 -1.11 -7.81
C ASP A 127 12.29 -1.80 -6.84
N GLU A 128 12.46 -1.55 -5.55
CA GLU A 128 11.59 -2.06 -4.48
C GLU A 128 10.13 -1.59 -4.64
N LEU A 129 9.89 -0.36 -5.10
CA LEU A 129 8.54 0.10 -5.43
C LEU A 129 7.95 -0.59 -6.66
N LYS A 130 8.76 -0.96 -7.65
CA LYS A 130 8.27 -1.71 -8.83
C LYS A 130 7.88 -3.13 -8.46
N THR A 131 8.64 -3.78 -7.58
CA THR A 131 8.36 -5.16 -7.16
C THR A 131 7.14 -5.24 -6.23
N THR A 132 6.92 -4.22 -5.39
CA THR A 132 5.80 -4.16 -4.44
C THR A 132 4.50 -3.59 -4.99
N MET A 133 4.47 -3.15 -6.26
CA MET A 133 3.29 -2.59 -6.89
C MET A 133 2.12 -3.61 -6.92
N PRO A 134 0.94 -3.29 -6.36
CA PRO A 134 -0.21 -4.18 -6.42
C PRO A 134 -0.64 -4.36 -7.89
N LYS A 135 -0.66 -5.61 -8.35
CA LYS A 135 -1.10 -5.95 -9.72
C LYS A 135 -2.62 -5.78 -9.84
N PRO A 136 -3.14 -5.20 -10.93
CA PRO A 136 -4.57 -5.22 -11.20
C PRO A 136 -5.04 -6.67 -11.34
N ILE A 137 -6.18 -7.00 -10.71
CA ILE A 137 -6.89 -8.28 -10.87
C ILE A 137 -7.48 -8.34 -12.28
#